data_AF-A0A961AGK9-F1
#
_entry.id   AF-A0A961AGK9-F1
#
_cell.length_a   1.000
_cell.length_b   1.000
_cell.length_c   1.000
_cell.angle_alpha   90.00
_cell.angle_beta   90.00
_cell.angle_gamma   90.00
#
_symmetry.space_group_name_H-M   'P 1'
#
loop_
_entity.id
_entity.type
_entity.pdbx_description
1 polymer ?
#
loop_
_entity_poly.entity_id
_entity_poly.type
_entity_poly.pdbx_seq_one_letter_code
_entity_poly.pdbx_strand_id
1 'polypeptide(L)' 'LTLENTNRVLRTCGYCDGMKTGYTDASGYCLVASGEKDGRRRIVVVLNDTRSKVWDDAEDLLIWALKA' A
#
# COMPACT_ATOMS: atom_id res chain seq x y z
N LEU A 1 -2.98 20.57 16.24
CA LEU A 1 -1.98 19.79 15.48
C LEU A 1 -2.73 18.69 14.76
N THR A 2 -2.68 18.64 13.43
CA THR A 2 -3.32 17.58 12.64
C THR A 2 -2.25 16.58 12.24
N LEU A 3 -2.51 15.29 12.44
CA LEU A 3 -1.65 14.20 11.99
C LEU A 3 -2.27 13.57 10.76
N GLU A 4 -1.46 13.34 9.73
CA GLU A 4 -1.89 12.69 8.51
C GLU A 4 -1.27 11.30 8.37
N ASN A 5 -2.06 10.36 7.84
CA ASN A 5 -1.54 9.05 7.47
C ASN A 5 -0.56 9.19 6.30
N THR A 6 0.58 8.51 6.41
CA THR A 6 1.63 8.51 5.37
C THR A 6 1.35 7.52 4.24
N ASN A 7 0.45 6.55 4.44
CA ASN A 7 0.04 5.63 3.39
C ASN A 7 -0.82 6.37 2.36
N ARG A 8 -0.23 6.64 1.18
CA ARG A 8 -0.91 7.36 0.10
C ARG A 8 -1.99 6.52 -0.59
N VAL A 9 -1.87 5.20 -0.56
CA VAL A 9 -2.80 4.28 -1.22
C VAL A 9 -4.21 4.37 -0.62
N LEU A 10 -4.33 4.77 0.65
CA LEU A 10 -5.62 5.07 1.28
C LEU A 10 -6.40 6.21 0.59
N ARG A 11 -5.72 7.08 -0.16
CA ARG A 11 -6.32 8.23 -0.84
C ARG A 11 -6.58 7.95 -2.32
N THR A 12 -5.85 7.03 -2.91
CA THR A 12 -5.87 6.74 -4.36
C THR A 12 -6.67 5.48 -4.70
N CYS A 13 -6.65 4.47 -3.82
CA CYS A 13 -7.35 3.20 -4.04
C CYS A 13 -8.56 3.07 -3.10
N GLY A 14 -9.77 3.12 -3.65
CA GLY A 14 -11.02 3.00 -2.86
C GLY A 14 -11.25 1.65 -2.19
N TYR A 15 -10.49 0.61 -2.56
CA TYR A 15 -10.53 -0.70 -1.89
C TYR A 15 -9.56 -0.80 -0.71
N CYS A 16 -8.63 0.15 -0.58
CA CYS A 16 -7.57 0.12 0.41
C CYS A 16 -8.07 0.58 1.79
N ASP A 17 -7.82 -0.22 2.81
CA ASP A 17 -8.19 0.07 4.20
C ASP A 17 -6.98 0.08 5.16
N GLY A 18 -5.77 -0.10 4.64
CA GLY A 18 -4.53 -0.09 5.44
C GLY A 18 -3.26 -0.26 4.59
N MET A 19 -2.06 -0.37 5.18
CA MET A 19 -1.79 -0.47 6.61
C MET A 19 -0.63 0.42 7.06
N LYS A 20 0.61 0.16 6.63
CA LYS A 20 1.78 0.84 7.21
C LYS A 20 2.94 0.99 6.22
N THR A 21 3.51 2.19 6.25
CA THR A 21 4.72 2.60 5.54
C THR A 21 5.98 2.30 6.35
N GLY A 22 7.11 2.08 5.69
CA GLY A 22 8.42 1.92 6.33
C GLY A 22 9.54 2.47 5.45
N TYR A 23 10.57 3.02 6.07
CA TYR A 23 11.78 3.46 5.38
C TYR A 23 12.98 3.43 6.32
N THR A 24 14.07 2.87 5.83
CA THR A 24 15.45 3.03 6.31
C THR A 24 16.36 3.00 5.09
N ASP A 25 17.59 3.51 5.19
CA ASP A 25 18.54 3.49 4.07
C ASP A 25 18.85 2.05 3.61
N ALA A 26 18.85 1.08 4.53
CA ALA A 26 19.11 -0.33 4.21
C ALA A 26 17.90 -1.08 3.64
N SER A 27 16.67 -0.64 3.95
CA SER A 27 15.44 -1.34 3.55
C SER A 27 14.81 -0.81 2.26
N GLY A 28 15.22 0.37 1.79
CA GLY A 28 14.45 1.14 0.83
C GLY A 28 13.08 1.55 1.39
N TYR A 29 12.17 1.96 0.50
CA TYR A 29 10.79 2.25 0.85
C TYR A 29 9.95 0.97 0.84
N CYS A 30 9.21 0.75 1.93
CA CYS A 30 8.36 -0.41 2.13
C CYS A 30 6.92 0.01 2.40
N LEU A 31 5.97 -0.83 1.98
CA LEU A 31 4.56 -0.64 2.26
C LEU A 31 3.87 -1.99 2.43
N VAL A 32 3.12 -2.13 3.51
CA VAL A 32 2.09 -3.16 3.66
C VAL A 32 0.74 -2.50 3.41
N ALA A 33 0.02 -2.96 2.39
CA ALA A 33 -1.32 -2.50 2.08
C ALA A 33 -2.35 -3.63 2.25
N SER A 34 -3.53 -3.27 2.71
CA SER A 34 -4.68 -4.17 2.86
C SER A 34 -5.86 -3.57 2.12
N GLY A 35 -6.68 -4.44 1.52
CA GLY A 35 -7.93 -4.02 0.92
C GLY A 35 -8.92 -5.17 0.78
N GLU A 36 -10.17 -4.81 0.56
CA GLU A 36 -11.28 -5.75 0.44
C GLU A 36 -12.20 -5.38 -0.73
N LYS A 37 -12.65 -6.39 -1.47
CA LYS A 37 -13.64 -6.26 -2.52
C LYS A 37 -14.50 -7.53 -2.56
N ASP A 38 -15.82 -7.36 -2.61
CA ASP A 38 -16.79 -8.46 -2.73
C ASP A 38 -16.59 -9.58 -1.69
N GLY A 39 -16.31 -9.19 -0.42
CA GLY A 39 -16.05 -10.11 0.69
C GLY A 39 -14.69 -10.82 0.65
N ARG A 40 -13.80 -10.45 -0.29
CA ARG A 40 -12.46 -11.01 -0.41
C ARG A 40 -11.42 -9.99 0.04
N ARG A 41 -10.72 -10.33 1.12
CA ARG A 41 -9.61 -9.54 1.66
C ARG A 41 -8.27 -9.97 1.05
N ARG A 42 -7.41 -8.99 0.78
CA ARG A 42 -6.03 -9.20 0.32
C ARG A 42 -5.08 -8.31 1.11
N ILE A 43 -3.86 -8.81 1.28
CA ILE A 43 -2.74 -8.06 1.82
C ILE A 43 -1.62 -8.16 0.80
N VAL A 44 -1.00 -7.02 0.49
CA VAL A 44 0.18 -6.93 -0.38
C VAL A 44 1.33 -6.28 0.39
N VAL A 45 2.55 -6.73 0.08
CA VAL A 45 3.77 -6.28 0.76
C VAL A 45 4.78 -5.91 -0.32
N VAL A 46 5.20 -4.65 -0.33
CA VAL A 46 6.27 -4.11 -1.18
C VAL A 46 7.48 -3.82 -0.29
N LEU A 47 8.64 -4.35 -0.67
CA LEU A 47 9.91 -4.22 0.04
C LEU A 47 10.99 -3.70 -0.90
N ASN A 48 11.91 -2.90 -0.37
CA ASN A 48 13.09 -2.40 -1.09
C ASN A 48 12.76 -1.69 -2.41
N ASP A 49 11.72 -0.86 -2.38
CA ASP A 49 11.34 -0.04 -3.51
C ASP A 49 11.85 1.40 -3.37
N THR A 50 11.72 2.17 -4.45
CA THR A 50 12.03 3.59 -4.51
C THR A 50 10.89 4.42 -3.91
N ARG A 51 11.23 5.63 -3.45
CA ARG A 51 10.26 6.58 -2.88
C ARG A 51 9.07 6.88 -3.80
N SER A 52 9.33 6.92 -5.11
CA SER A 52 8.34 7.27 -6.12
C SER A 52 7.44 6.09 -6.50
N LYS A 53 7.95 4.85 -6.43
CA LYS A 53 7.25 3.66 -6.94
C LYS A 53 6.45 2.89 -5.90
N VAL A 54 6.84 2.95 -4.62
CA VAL A 54 6.22 2.15 -3.55
C VAL A 54 4.69 2.30 -3.44
N TRP A 55 4.14 3.44 -3.86
CA TRP A 55 2.70 3.69 -3.86
C TRP A 55 2.01 3.03 -5.04
N ASP A 56 2.53 3.28 -6.25
CA ASP A 56 1.98 2.77 -7.51
C ASP A 56 2.06 1.24 -7.52
N ASP A 57 3.22 0.68 -7.16
CA ASP A 57 3.45 -0.77 -7.15
C ASP A 57 2.54 -1.48 -6.13
N ALA A 58 2.32 -0.89 -4.95
CA ALA A 58 1.42 -1.46 -3.95
C ALA A 58 -0.06 -1.35 -4.37
N GLU A 59 -0.46 -0.24 -5.00
CA GLU A 59 -1.81 -0.05 -5.53
C GLU A 59 -2.11 -1.02 -6.67
N ASP A 60 -1.20 -1.15 -7.64
CA ASP A 60 -1.34 -2.04 -8.78
C ASP A 60 -1.42 -3.50 -8.33
N LEU A 61 -0.56 -3.92 -7.39
CA LEU A 61 -0.61 -5.26 -6.81
C LEU A 61 -1.92 -5.52 -6.07
N LEU A 62 -2.41 -4.57 -5.27
CA LEU A 62 -3.65 -4.72 -4.52
C LEU A 62 -4.86 -4.82 -5.46
N ILE A 63 -4.92 -3.97 -6.49
CA ILE A 63 -5.97 -3.99 -7.52
C ILE A 63 -5.92 -5.31 -8.29
N TRP A 64 -4.74 -5.77 -8.68
CA TRP A 64 -4.57 -7.06 -9.36
C TRP A 64 -5.07 -8.22 -8.48
N ALA A 65 -4.66 -8.26 -7.20
CA ALA A 65 -5.01 -9.34 -6.28
C ALA A 65 -6.51 -9.40 -5.93
N LEU A 66 -7.22 -8.27 -6.01
CA LEU A 66 -8.67 -8.16 -5.75
C LEU A 66 -9.53 -8.44 -7.00
N LYS A 67 -8.97 -8.27 -8.21
CA LYS A 67 -9.63 -8.59 -9.49
C LYS A 67 -9.65 -10.10 -9.79
N ALA A 68 -8.67 -10.85 -9.28
CA ALA A 68 -8.66 -12.31 -9.29
C ALA A 68 -9.80 -12.88 -8.42
#